data_AF-A0A4Q3V0W0-F1
#
_entry.id   AF-A0A4Q3V0W0-F1
#
_cell.length_a   1.000
_cell.length_b   1.000
_cell.length_c   1.000
_cell.angle_alpha   90.00
_cell.angle_beta   90.00
_cell.angle_gamma   90.00
#
_symmetry.space_group_name_H-M   'P 1'
#
loop_
_entity.id
_entity.type
_entity.pdbx_description
1 polymer ?
#
loop_
_entity_poly.entity_id
_entity_poly.type
_entity_poly.pdbx_seq_one_letter_code
_entity_poly.pdbx_strand_id
1 'polypeptide(L)' 'MQIPTIVGAGLIVIGAGLGIGKIGGSAMDAIARQPEASGKIQGAM' A
#
# COMPACT_ATOMS: atom_id res chain seq x y z
N MET A 1 -20.43 26.39 -1.50
CA MET A 1 -20.14 25.37 -2.54
C MET A 1 -19.97 24.03 -1.85
N GLN A 2 -20.82 23.05 -2.13
CA GLN A 2 -20.67 21.69 -1.58
C GLN A 2 -19.80 20.88 -2.54
N ILE A 3 -18.64 20.41 -2.08
CA ILE A 3 -17.83 19.46 -2.86
C ILE A 3 -18.61 18.14 -2.91
N PRO A 4 -18.87 17.57 -4.10
CA PRO A 4 -19.57 16.29 -4.20
C PRO A 4 -18.81 15.21 -3.44
N THR A 5 -19.50 14.45 -2.58
CA THR A 5 -18.92 13.38 -1.75
C THR A 5 -18.09 12.38 -2.56
N ILE A 6 -18.48 12.15 -3.82
CA ILE A 6 -17.76 11.26 -4.76
C ILE A 6 -16.33 11.73 -5.07
N VAL A 7 -16.07 13.04 -5.07
CA VAL A 7 -14.73 13.60 -5.28
C VAL A 7 -13.85 13.29 -4.07
N GLY A 8 -14.37 13.49 -2.86
CA GLY A 8 -13.68 13.14 -1.62
C GLY A 8 -13.38 11.64 -1.54
N ALA A 9 -14.37 10.79 -1.87
CA ALA A 9 -14.19 9.34 -1.91
C ALA A 9 -13.13 8.92 -2.94
N GLY A 10 -13.11 9.54 -4.12
CA GLY A 10 -12.10 9.27 -5.14
C GLY A 10 -10.68 9.56 -4.67
N LEU A 11 -10.47 10.69 -3.98
CA LEU A 11 -9.17 11.06 -3.41
C LEU A 11 -8.72 10.08 -2.31
N ILE A 12 -9.65 9.61 -1.47
CA ILE A 12 -9.35 8.59 -0.45
C ILE A 12 -8.87 7.29 -1.10
N VAL A 13 -9.57 6.81 -2.13
CA VAL A 13 -9.20 5.57 -2.84
C VAL A 13 -7.82 5.69 -3.49
N ILE A 14 -7.52 6.83 -4.12
CA ILE A 14 -6.20 7.07 -4.71
C ILE A 14 -5.11 7.06 -3.63
N GLY A 15 -5.32 7.76 -2.51
CA GLY A 15 -4.37 7.79 -1.40
C GLY A 15 -4.13 6.40 -0.80
N ALA A 16 -5.21 5.64 -0.56
CA ALA A 16 -5.13 4.28 -0.05
C ALA A 16 -4.40 3.34 -1.03
N GLY A 17 -4.72 3.40 -2.32
CA GLY A 17 -4.08 2.58 -3.34
C GLY A 17 -2.58 2.83 -3.45
N LEU A 18 -2.16 4.10 -3.45
CA LEU A 18 -0.74 4.47 -3.48
C LEU A 18 0.00 4.05 -2.20
N GLY A 19 -0.62 4.22 -1.03
CA GLY A 19 -0.04 3.83 0.25
C GLY A 19 0.16 2.32 0.36
N ILE A 20 -0.89 1.54 0.12
CA ILE A 20 -0.86 0.07 0.19
C ILE A 20 0.09 -0.49 -0.88
N GLY A 21 0.04 0.04 -2.11
CA GLY A 21 0.93 -0.37 -3.19
C GLY A 21 2.41 -0.18 -2.86
N LYS A 22 2.75 0.94 -2.19
CA LYS A 22 4.13 1.19 -1.74
C LYS A 22 4.60 0.20 -0.67
N ILE A 23 3.73 -0.16 0.29
CA ILE A 23 4.03 -1.15 1.34
C ILE A 23 4.33 -2.50 0.69
N GLY A 24 3.41 -2.98 -0.17
CA GLY A 24 3.57 -4.24 -0.88
C GLY A 24 4.82 -4.27 -1.77
N GLY A 25 5.05 -3.21 -2.55
CA GLY A 25 6.25 -3.10 -3.39
C GLY A 25 7.55 -3.15 -2.58
N SER A 26 7.63 -2.40 -1.48
CA SER A 26 8.81 -2.38 -0.61
C SER A 26 9.06 -3.74 0.05
N ALA A 27 7.99 -4.46 0.41
CA ALA A 27 8.10 -5.81 0.94
C ALA A 27 8.55 -6.83 -0.11
N MET A 28 8.06 -6.74 -1.35
CA MET A 28 8.53 -7.61 -2.44
C MET A 28 10.00 -7.38 -2.73
N ASP A 29 10.46 -6.13 -2.75
CA ASP A 29 11.88 -5.78 -2.89
C ASP A 29 12.74 -6.31 -1.74
N ALA A 30 12.20 -6.34 -0.52
CA ALA A 30 12.88 -6.90 0.65
C ALA A 30 12.93 -8.44 0.59
N ILE A 31 11.83 -9.09 0.21
CA ILE A 31 11.74 -10.55 0.02
C ILE A 31 12.67 -11.01 -1.09
N ALA A 32 12.73 -10.28 -2.20
CA ALA A 32 13.64 -10.60 -3.30
C ALA A 32 15.12 -10.56 -2.88
N ARG A 33 15.47 -9.69 -1.92
CA ARG A 33 16.82 -9.62 -1.35
C ARG A 33 17.07 -10.66 -0.25
N GLN A 34 16.04 -11.05 0.49
CA GLN A 34 16.11 -12.01 1.61
C GLN A 34 14.91 -12.97 1.58
N PRO A 35 14.94 -13.99 0.71
CA PRO A 35 13.81 -14.92 0.56
C PRO A 35 13.45 -15.67 1.85
N GLU A 36 14.45 -16.00 2.68
CA GLU A 36 14.31 -16.65 3.98
C GLU A 36 13.56 -15.80 5.02
N ALA A 37 13.55 -14.48 4.85
CA ALA A 37 12.84 -13.56 5.73
C ALA A 37 11.37 -13.32 5.32
N SER A 38 10.89 -13.97 4.27
CA SER A 38 9.56 -13.74 3.69
C SER A 38 8.40 -13.78 4.68
N GLY A 39 8.32 -14.82 5.51
CA GLY A 39 7.26 -14.93 6.53
C GLY A 39 7.29 -13.80 7.56
N LYS A 40 8.48 -13.31 7.92
CA LYS A 40 8.64 -12.18 8.85
C LYS A 40 8.28 -10.85 8.19
N ILE A 41 8.67 -10.65 6.93
CA ILE A 41 8.32 -9.46 6.15
C ILE A 41 6.80 -9.40 5.94
N GLN A 42 6.17 -10.54 5.61
CA GLN A 42 4.72 -10.62 5.44
C GLN A 42 3.95 -10.34 6.74
N GLY A 43 4.44 -10.83 7.88
CA GLY A 43 3.81 -10.56 9.18
C GLY A 43 3.98 -9.12 9.69
N ALA A 44 4.88 -8.34 9.10
CA ALA A 44 5.12 -6.93 9.45
C ALA A 44 4.38 -5.94 8.54
N MET A 45 3.77 -6.42 7.45
CA MET A 45 2.92 -5.62 6.56
C MET A 45 1.50 -5.47 7.08
#